data_AF-A0A4R4PFK1-F1
#
_entry.id   AF-A0A4R4PFK1-F1
#
_cell.length_a   1.000
_cell.length_b   1.000
_cell.length_c   1.000
_cell.angle_alpha   90.00
_cell.angle_beta   90.00
_cell.angle_gamma   90.00
#
_symmetry.space_group_name_H-M   'P 1'
#
loop_
_entity.id
_entity.type
_entity.pdbx_description
1 polymer ?
#
loop_
_entity_poly.entity_id
_entity_poly.type
_entity_poly.pdbx_seq_one_letter_code
_entity_poly.pdbx_strand_id
1 'polypeptide(L)'
;MRQHIVDGHHGRWIAVRLSDGGTDSRHYGRRRDAVRFQLHPTQCAYVRVPRDDMSPRAAAAFLATHRRLYAAGLVLADPDDDRELILPAGR
;
A
#
# COMPACT_ATOMS: atom_id res chain seq x y z
N MET A 1 5.51 2.30 8.73
CA MET A 1 4.11 2.00 9.14
C MET A 1 3.82 2.45 10.57
N ARG A 2 4.60 2.03 11.57
CA ARG A 2 4.40 2.36 13.00
C ARG A 2 4.16 3.84 13.30
N GLN A 3 4.92 4.75 12.69
CA GLN A 3 4.72 6.20 12.87
C GLN A 3 3.32 6.67 12.44
N HIS A 4 2.80 6.22 11.29
CA HIS A 4 1.47 6.64 10.81
C HIS A 4 0.32 6.21 11.72
N ILE A 5 0.49 5.10 12.46
CA ILE A 5 -0.50 4.63 13.43
C ILE A 5 -0.46 5.51 14.67
N VAL A 6 0.74 5.82 15.17
CA VAL A 6 0.95 6.75 16.29
C VAL A 6 0.40 8.14 15.98
N ASP A 7 0.52 8.60 14.73
CA ASP A 7 0.00 9.87 14.24
C ASP A 7 -1.53 9.87 13.98
N GLY A 8 -2.20 8.73 14.23
CA GLY A 8 -3.67 8.64 14.15
C GLY A 8 -4.24 8.45 12.73
N HIS A 9 -3.42 8.09 11.74
CA HIS A 9 -3.86 7.92 10.34
C HIS A 9 -4.45 6.54 10.01
N HIS A 10 -4.84 5.77 11.03
CA HIS A 10 -5.49 4.48 10.84
C HIS A 10 -6.69 4.56 9.90
N GLY A 11 -6.84 3.56 9.03
CA GLY A 11 -7.93 3.49 8.05
C GLY A 11 -7.79 4.39 6.82
N ARG A 12 -6.77 5.26 6.76
CA ARG A 12 -6.41 6.04 5.56
C ARG A 12 -5.54 5.22 4.62
N TRP A 13 -5.45 5.65 3.36
CA TRP A 13 -4.64 5.02 2.32
C TRP A 13 -3.31 5.72 2.16
N ILE A 14 -2.27 4.96 1.83
CA ILE A 14 -0.95 5.48 1.42
C ILE A 14 -0.52 4.81 0.12
N ALA A 15 0.27 5.51 -0.68
CA ALA A 15 0.93 4.93 -1.85
C ALA A 15 2.38 4.58 -1.50
N VAL A 16 2.78 3.36 -1.86
CA VAL A 16 4.14 2.84 -1.67
C VAL A 16 4.71 2.48 -3.03
N ARG A 17 5.79 3.14 -3.45
CA ARG A 17 6.45 2.87 -4.74
C ARG A 17 7.05 1.47 -4.74
N LEU A 18 6.85 0.73 -5.83
CA LEU A 18 7.36 -0.63 -5.95
C LEU A 18 8.88 -0.67 -6.14
N SER A 19 9.49 0.36 -6.73
CA SER A 19 10.94 0.42 -6.99
C SER A 19 11.76 0.46 -5.70
N ASP A 20 11.45 1.38 -4.80
CA ASP A 20 12.27 1.69 -3.63
C ASP A 20 11.52 1.53 -2.29
N GLY A 21 10.21 1.28 -2.31
CA GLY A 21 9.39 1.22 -1.10
C GLY A 21 9.10 2.59 -0.48
N GLY A 22 9.43 3.68 -1.16
CA GLY A 22 9.19 5.04 -0.69
C GLY A 22 7.70 5.42 -0.77
N THR A 23 7.33 6.48 -0.04
CA THR A 23 5.98 7.06 -0.06
C THR A 23 6.04 8.52 -0.46
N ASP A 24 4.90 9.09 -0.83
CA ASP A 24 4.71 10.54 -1.00
C ASP A 24 4.41 11.27 0.32
N SER A 25 4.50 10.55 1.45
CA SER A 25 4.18 11.03 2.80
C SER A 25 2.75 11.59 2.97
N ARG A 26 1.80 11.19 2.11
CA ARG A 26 0.40 11.61 2.20
C ARG A 26 -0.51 10.48 2.66
N HIS A 27 -1.59 10.86 3.35
CA HIS A 27 -2.64 9.94 3.80
C HIS A 27 -3.98 10.33 3.20
N TYR A 28 -4.53 9.44 2.39
CA TYR A 28 -5.74 9.67 1.63
C TYR A 28 -6.96 9.08 2.34
N GLY A 29 -8.09 9.79 2.27
CA GLY A 29 -9.35 9.25 2.80
C GLY A 29 -9.87 8.07 1.98
N ARG A 30 -9.63 8.09 0.66
CA ARG A 30 -10.08 7.06 -0.28
C ARG A 30 -8.92 6.57 -1.15
N ARG A 31 -9.00 5.31 -1.57
CA ARG A 31 -8.01 4.70 -2.45
C ARG A 31 -7.91 5.39 -3.80
N ARG A 32 -9.04 5.73 -4.44
CA ARG A 32 -9.07 6.47 -5.70
C ARG A 32 -8.28 7.77 -5.68
N ASP A 33 -8.26 8.46 -4.54
CA ASP A 33 -7.54 9.73 -4.40
C ASP A 33 -6.03 9.47 -4.37
N ALA A 34 -5.60 8.41 -3.68
CA ALA A 34 -4.21 7.96 -3.68
C ALA A 34 -3.74 7.58 -5.08
N VAL A 35 -4.54 6.78 -5.81
CA VAL A 35 -4.25 6.31 -7.17
C VAL A 35 -4.13 7.47 -8.15
N ARG A 36 -5.12 8.38 -8.18
CA ARG A 36 -5.15 9.53 -9.09
C ARG A 36 -4.04 10.55 -8.83
N PHE A 37 -3.49 10.57 -7.62
CA PHE A 37 -2.41 11.49 -7.27
C PHE A 37 -1.04 11.02 -7.80
N GLN A 38 -0.85 9.73 -8.06
CA GLN A 38 0.46 9.21 -8.49
C GLN A 38 0.72 9.50 -9.97
N LEU A 39 1.95 9.89 -10.29
CA LEU A 39 2.41 10.03 -11.69
C LEU A 39 2.43 8.68 -12.43
N HIS A 40 2.79 7.61 -11.71
CA HIS A 40 2.82 6.24 -12.24
C HIS A 40 1.97 5.30 -11.37
N PRO A 41 0.63 5.34 -11.50
CA PRO A 41 -0.25 4.67 -10.55
C PRO A 41 -0.06 3.16 -10.48
N THR A 42 0.30 2.52 -11.60
CA THR A 42 0.55 1.07 -11.70
C THR A 42 1.88 0.63 -11.10
N GLN A 43 2.78 1.57 -10.78
CA GLN A 43 4.08 1.31 -10.15
C GLN A 43 4.06 1.54 -8.64
N CYS A 44 2.86 1.64 -8.04
CA CYS A 44 2.66 1.79 -6.61
C CYS A 44 1.78 0.65 -6.06
N ALA A 45 2.07 0.22 -4.84
CA ALA A 45 1.15 -0.53 -4.01
C ALA A 45 0.34 0.45 -3.15
N TYR A 46 -0.96 0.24 -3.06
CA TYR A 46 -1.86 1.04 -2.23
C TYR A 46 -2.28 0.21 -1.04
N VAL A 47 -1.92 0.67 0.15
CA VAL A 47 -2.21 -0.04 1.39
C VAL A 47 -3.04 0.86 2.29
N ARG A 48 -4.05 0.25 2.93
CA ARG A 48 -4.80 0.93 3.98
C ARG A 48 -4.00 0.80 5.26
N VAL A 49 -3.77 1.92 5.95
CA VAL A 49 -3.04 1.91 7.23
C VAL A 49 -3.84 1.06 8.22
N PRO A 50 -3.33 -0.12 8.63
CA PRO A 50 -4.04 -0.99 9.56
C PRO A 50 -4.18 -0.31 10.92
N ARG A 51 -5.19 -0.74 11.69
CA ARG A 51 -5.30 -0.35 13.11
C ARG A 51 -4.18 -0.95 13.95
N ASP A 52 -3.69 -2.11 13.53
CA ASP A 52 -2.63 -2.85 14.20
C ASP A 52 -1.28 -2.55 13.55
N ASP A 53 -0.19 -2.60 14.31
CA ASP A 53 1.15 -2.30 13.79
C ASP A 53 1.56 -3.33 12.71
N MET A 54 1.94 -2.85 11.52
CA MET A 54 2.55 -3.72 10.51
C MET A 54 4.04 -3.80 10.79
N SER A 55 4.50 -4.98 11.21
CA SER A 55 5.93 -5.21 11.42
C SER A 55 6.74 -4.93 10.14
N PRO A 56 8.01 -4.50 10.25
CA PRO A 56 8.87 -4.32 9.08
C PRO A 56 8.96 -5.57 8.19
N ARG A 57 8.91 -6.77 8.80
CA ARG A 57 8.88 -8.05 8.08
C ARG A 57 7.59 -8.22 7.28
N ALA A 58 6.43 -7.91 7.86
CA ALA A 58 5.16 -7.97 7.18
C ALA A 58 5.08 -6.95 6.02
N ALA A 59 5.59 -5.73 6.24
CA ALA A 59 5.68 -4.71 5.20
C ALA A 59 6.59 -5.15 4.03
N ALA A 60 7.74 -5.75 4.34
CA ALA A 60 8.65 -6.28 3.32
C ALA A 60 8.00 -7.42 2.52
N ALA A 61 7.29 -8.35 3.19
CA ALA A 61 6.55 -9.42 2.52
C ALA A 61 5.43 -8.86 1.64
N PHE A 62 4.71 -7.85 2.12
CA PHE A 62 3.66 -7.17 1.35
C PHE A 62 4.20 -6.58 0.04
N LEU A 63 5.30 -5.83 0.13
CA LEU A 63 5.92 -5.21 -1.03
C LEU A 63 6.50 -6.25 -1.99
N ALA A 64 7.13 -7.31 -1.47
CA ALA A 64 7.64 -8.41 -2.28
C ALA A 64 6.53 -9.11 -3.09
N THR A 65 5.36 -9.34 -2.48
CA THR A 65 4.21 -9.91 -3.19
C THR A 65 3.71 -8.96 -4.28
N HIS A 66 3.55 -7.67 -4.00
CA HIS A 66 3.11 -6.70 -5.01
C HIS A 66 4.09 -6.59 -6.18
N ARG A 67 5.40 -6.64 -5.92
CA ARG A 67 6.43 -6.68 -6.96
C ARG A 67 6.30 -7.92 -7.85
N ARG A 68 6.03 -9.10 -7.27
CA ARG A 68 5.80 -10.34 -8.04
C ARG A 68 4.54 -10.25 -8.91
N LEU A 69 3.45 -9.69 -8.37
CA LEU A 69 2.20 -9.52 -9.11
C LEU A 69 2.40 -8.52 -10.28
N TYR A 70 3.08 -7.40 -10.03
CA TYR A 70 3.45 -6.45 -11.08
C TYR A 70 4.32 -7.09 -12.16
N ALA A 71 5.35 -7.84 -11.78
CA ALA A 71 6.22 -8.57 -12.71
C ALA A 71 5.46 -9.63 -13.53
N ALA A 72 4.39 -10.20 -12.98
CA ALA A 72 3.49 -11.11 -13.68
C ALA A 72 2.46 -10.40 -14.60
N GLY A 73 2.53 -9.07 -14.71
CA GLY A 73 1.62 -8.26 -15.54
C GLY A 73 0.28 -7.94 -14.88
N LEU A 74 0.10 -8.25 -13.59
CA LEU A 74 -1.12 -7.90 -12.87
C LEU A 74 -1.12 -6.43 -12.46
N VAL A 75 -2.20 -5.74 -12.80
CA VAL A 75 -2.42 -4.34 -12.43
C VAL A 75 -3.37 -4.28 -11.25
N LEU A 76 -2.83 -3.96 -10.08
CA LEU A 76 -3.61 -3.80 -8.85
C LEU A 76 -4.03 -2.35 -8.61
N ALA A 77 -3.76 -1.41 -9.52
CA ALA A 77 -3.94 0.02 -9.31
C ALA A 77 -5.32 0.57 -9.74
N ASP A 78 -6.33 -0.29 -9.93
CA ASP A 78 -7.69 0.16 -10.29
C ASP A 78 -8.25 1.09 -9.20
N PRO A 79 -8.52 2.38 -9.45
CA PRO A 79 -8.96 3.33 -8.43
C PRO A 79 -10.28 2.96 -7.73
N ASP A 80 -11.13 2.18 -8.38
CA ASP A 80 -12.45 1.81 -7.87
C ASP A 80 -12.48 0.42 -7.21
N ASP A 81 -11.38 -0.30 -7.26
CA ASP A 81 -11.21 -1.54 -6.52
C ASP A 81 -10.89 -1.24 -5.05
N ASP A 82 -11.87 -1.41 -4.15
CA ASP A 82 -11.71 -1.19 -2.71
C ASP A 82 -11.21 -2.42 -1.96
N ARG A 83 -10.97 -3.54 -2.66
CA ARG A 83 -10.49 -4.77 -2.05
C ARG A 83 -9.05 -4.60 -1.60
N GLU A 84 -8.82 -4.84 -0.32
CA GLU A 84 -7.47 -4.93 0.23
C GLU A 84 -6.93 -6.34 0.05
N LEU A 85 -5.72 -6.46 -0.50
CA LEU A 85 -5.04 -7.75 -0.60
C LEU A 85 -4.62 -8.20 0.80
N ILE A 86 -5.44 -9.03 1.44
CA ILE A 86 -5.11 -9.61 2.74
C ILE A 86 -4.07 -10.71 2.51
N LEU A 87 -2.84 -10.43 2.95
CA LEU A 87 -1.77 -11.43 2.95
C LEU A 87 -1.84 -12.21 4.26
N PRO A 88 -1.77 -13.56 4.21
CA PRO A 88 -1.66 -14.33 5.43
C PRO A 88 -0.39 -13.91 6.16
N ALA A 89 -0.53 -13.59 7.45
CA ALA A 89 0.62 -13.36 8.31
C ALA A 89 1.42 -14.67 8.34
N GLY A 90 2.60 -14.67 7.71
CA GLY A 90 3.51 -15.80 7.76
C GLY A 90 3.77 -16.13 9.22
N ARG A 91 3.39 -17.35 9.62
CA ARG A 91 3.71 -17.94 10.94
C ARG A 91 5.21 -17.91 11.19
#